data_AF-A0A941V1I6-F1
#
_entry.id   AF-A0A941V1I6-F1
#
_cell.length_a   1.000
_cell.length_b   1.000
_cell.length_c   1.000
_cell.angle_alpha   90.00
_cell.angle_beta   90.00
_cell.angle_gamma   90.00
#
_symmetry.space_group_name_H-M   'P 1'
#
loop_
_entity.id
_entity.type
_entity.pdbx_description
1 polymer ?
#
loop_
_entity_poly.entity_id
_entity_poly.type
_entity_poly.pdbx_seq_one_letter_code
_entity_poly.pdbx_strand_id
1 'polypeptide(L)'
;MNKIYHTVWNETTGTWVAASELSKNKKKANSKKIILAICAGILASVPFGVASATTYSPGTCNAVGTATIYQISVTGTNAQPVDGSGQWSNVVGCNASGSGANAATVYGSYSVVSGQGGTAIGFNTRAAQWATALGVESRATATGTIAVGAGAQATSTDGISIGRSATASGSTGDQIAIGASATASNQDAIALGGQAQATGIDNIAIGGSGITAGGTATKSSATGATSIGYGATANSTYTTAIGTGGTSAATSVAATAAGATAIGANATSGARATGTDSIAVGGQSLASNTSAIAIGNNAQALSAYSIGIGAGAGLGSVTAGNSNTAIGKNAGNTVNGSDNIAVGRGSGSTVTGDNNLSTGVLSGINVTGNRNQAYGDLAGQNVTGSWNMGFGASAGRDVLGSQNQAFGDSAGWVVTGNYNSAFGVSAGRTVSGERNLGFGVSAGRDVTGDRNIAIGNLAGQAIIANDTISMGSSSKASANDAIAIGSSAQATGLKSIAVGYDAIATGSVAMGASARAGNGGAAFGDGAVATYLGGATVAGTVAGAALGQNAIADVSGATALGTNSSVTVATGVALGSSSVANTAAGAVGYAPASATAAQKAA
;
A
#
# COMPACT_ATOMS: atom_id res chain seq x y z
N MET A 1 42.35 -47.67 -18.64
CA MET A 1 42.08 -46.79 -19.79
C MET A 1 41.71 -45.42 -19.21
N ASN A 2 42.36 -44.28 -19.46
CA ASN A 2 43.58 -43.86 -20.17
C ASN A 2 44.26 -42.81 -19.27
N LYS A 3 45.59 -42.87 -19.14
CA LYS A 3 46.35 -41.89 -18.34
C LYS A 3 46.73 -40.70 -19.23
N ILE A 4 46.45 -39.47 -18.77
CA ILE A 4 46.77 -38.20 -19.45
C ILE A 4 48.06 -37.65 -18.84
N TYR A 5 49.05 -37.28 -19.66
CA TYR A 5 50.41 -36.99 -19.18
C TYR A 5 50.96 -35.57 -19.48
N HIS A 6 50.27 -34.70 -20.22
CA HIS A 6 50.61 -33.27 -20.32
C HIS A 6 49.44 -32.38 -20.78
N THR A 7 49.31 -31.19 -20.18
CA THR A 7 48.31 -30.16 -20.51
C THR A 7 48.97 -28.91 -21.10
N VAL A 8 48.38 -28.31 -22.12
CA VAL A 8 48.86 -27.08 -22.79
C VAL A 8 47.77 -26.01 -22.77
N TRP A 9 48.15 -24.75 -22.53
CA TRP A 9 47.23 -23.61 -22.50
C TRP A 9 46.88 -23.17 -23.93
N ASN A 10 45.59 -23.10 -24.25
CA ASN A 10 45.11 -22.58 -25.54
C ASN A 10 44.62 -21.13 -25.37
N GLU A 11 45.38 -20.18 -25.91
CA GLU A 11 45.09 -18.74 -25.80
C GLU A 11 43.86 -18.30 -26.60
N THR A 12 43.40 -19.10 -27.58
CA THR A 12 42.23 -18.78 -28.40
C THR A 12 40.92 -19.20 -27.74
N THR A 13 40.94 -20.23 -26.88
CA THR A 13 39.74 -20.70 -26.16
C THR A 13 39.78 -20.42 -24.66
N GLY A 14 40.90 -19.93 -24.12
CA GLY A 14 41.07 -19.60 -22.69
C GLY A 14 41.06 -20.82 -21.76
N THR A 15 41.42 -22.01 -22.26
CA THR A 15 41.29 -23.27 -21.51
C THR A 15 42.54 -24.15 -21.62
N TRP A 16 42.85 -24.92 -20.57
CA TRP A 16 43.87 -25.98 -20.62
C TRP A 16 43.35 -27.20 -21.39
N VAL A 17 44.08 -27.64 -22.41
CA VAL A 17 43.69 -28.77 -23.27
C VAL A 17 44.70 -29.90 -23.09
N ALA A 18 44.20 -31.14 -22.95
CA ALA A 18 45.04 -32.33 -22.90
C ALA A 18 45.62 -32.63 -24.29
N ALA A 19 46.94 -32.63 -24.42
CA ALA A 19 47.62 -32.86 -25.70
C ALA A 19 48.15 -34.30 -25.80
N SER A 20 48.07 -34.89 -26.99
CA SER A 20 48.61 -36.22 -27.30
C SER A 20 50.13 -36.18 -27.46
N GLU A 21 50.83 -37.24 -27.02
CA GLU A 21 52.31 -37.32 -26.90
C GLU A 21 53.09 -37.14 -28.22
N LEU A 22 52.41 -37.13 -29.36
CA LEU A 22 53.03 -37.04 -30.69
C LEU A 22 53.23 -35.60 -31.19
N SER A 23 52.87 -34.60 -30.39
CA SER A 23 52.84 -33.19 -30.81
C SER A 23 54.20 -32.49 -30.58
N LYS A 24 54.94 -32.14 -31.65
CA LYS A 24 56.26 -31.48 -31.57
C LYS A 24 56.16 -29.95 -31.72
N ASN A 25 56.78 -29.21 -30.79
CA ASN A 25 56.92 -27.74 -30.84
C ASN A 25 57.98 -27.28 -31.86
N LYS A 26 57.65 -26.32 -32.74
CA LYS A 26 58.63 -25.65 -33.62
C LYS A 26 59.40 -24.55 -32.88
N LYS A 27 60.74 -24.60 -32.96
CA LYS A 27 61.68 -23.64 -32.36
C LYS A 27 61.95 -22.43 -33.27
N LYS A 28 62.18 -21.29 -32.62
CA LYS A 28 62.59 -19.97 -33.13
C LYS A 28 64.03 -20.01 -33.67
N ALA A 29 64.31 -19.37 -34.80
CA ALA A 29 65.67 -19.18 -35.32
C ALA A 29 66.04 -17.69 -35.42
N ASN A 30 67.28 -17.39 -35.03
CA ASN A 30 67.84 -16.05 -34.83
C ASN A 30 68.57 -15.48 -36.06
N SER A 31 68.67 -14.15 -36.04
CA SER A 31 69.35 -13.20 -36.92
C SER A 31 70.86 -13.41 -37.18
N LYS A 32 71.34 -12.93 -38.35
CA LYS A 32 72.66 -12.26 -38.49
C LYS A 32 72.64 -11.14 -39.55
N LYS A 33 73.35 -10.04 -39.25
CA LYS A 33 73.67 -8.86 -40.08
C LYS A 33 75.01 -9.05 -40.83
N ILE A 34 75.21 -8.35 -41.96
CA ILE A 34 76.44 -7.71 -42.55
C ILE A 34 75.98 -7.10 -43.91
N ILE A 35 75.81 -5.78 -44.11
CA ILE A 35 76.72 -4.64 -44.41
C ILE A 35 77.23 -4.54 -45.89
N LEU A 36 76.75 -3.48 -46.57
CA LEU A 36 77.32 -2.57 -47.61
C LEU A 36 77.64 -3.03 -49.05
N ALA A 37 76.97 -2.41 -50.05
CA ALA A 37 77.54 -1.46 -51.04
C ALA A 37 76.55 -1.17 -52.19
N ILE A 38 76.65 0.04 -52.74
CA ILE A 38 75.66 0.76 -53.56
C ILE A 38 75.95 0.64 -55.08
N CYS A 39 74.86 0.75 -55.86
CA CYS A 39 74.72 1.25 -57.25
C CYS A 39 74.65 0.30 -58.45
N ALA A 40 73.59 0.59 -59.24
CA ALA A 40 73.41 0.43 -60.68
C ALA A 40 72.73 -0.86 -61.21
N GLY A 41 71.42 -0.73 -61.46
CA GLY A 41 70.88 -1.04 -62.79
C GLY A 41 70.22 -2.40 -63.02
N ILE A 42 68.92 -2.31 -63.38
CA ILE A 42 68.20 -3.17 -64.33
C ILE A 42 67.53 -4.45 -63.78
N LEU A 43 66.21 -4.30 -63.65
CA LEU A 43 65.11 -5.21 -64.04
C LEU A 43 65.25 -6.73 -63.83
N ALA A 44 64.29 -7.27 -63.08
CA ALA A 44 63.27 -8.24 -63.55
C ALA A 44 63.02 -9.40 -62.58
N SER A 45 61.79 -9.40 -62.06
CA SER A 45 60.92 -10.58 -61.84
C SER A 45 61.41 -11.71 -60.92
N VAL A 46 61.05 -11.57 -59.64
CA VAL A 46 60.35 -12.65 -58.93
C VAL A 46 59.21 -11.97 -58.16
N PRO A 47 57.94 -12.12 -58.58
CA PRO A 47 56.84 -11.64 -57.76
C PRO A 47 56.74 -12.59 -56.57
N PHE A 48 57.17 -12.13 -55.40
CA PHE A 48 56.52 -12.57 -54.18
C PHE A 48 55.04 -12.20 -54.38
N GLY A 49 54.18 -13.22 -54.51
CA GLY A 49 52.74 -13.05 -54.60
C GLY A 49 52.21 -12.44 -53.31
N VAL A 50 52.39 -11.13 -53.16
CA VAL A 50 51.62 -10.31 -52.26
C VAL A 50 50.21 -10.28 -52.85
N ALA A 51 49.21 -10.63 -52.05
CA ALA A 51 47.81 -10.53 -52.46
C ALA A 51 47.52 -9.07 -52.84
N SER A 52 47.56 -8.78 -54.15
CA SER A 52 47.41 -7.44 -54.69
C SER A 52 45.98 -6.95 -54.53
N ALA A 53 45.80 -5.68 -54.16
CA ALA A 53 44.50 -5.04 -54.21
C ALA A 53 43.91 -5.11 -55.62
N THR A 54 42.59 -5.29 -55.72
CA THR A 54 41.86 -5.21 -57.00
C THR A 54 40.95 -3.99 -57.00
N THR A 55 41.06 -3.17 -58.05
CA THR A 55 40.09 -2.12 -58.35
C THR A 55 39.28 -2.50 -59.58
N TYR A 56 37.97 -2.25 -59.57
CA TYR A 56 37.11 -2.55 -60.73
C TYR A 56 36.09 -1.43 -60.99
N SER A 57 36.01 -1.00 -62.25
CA SER A 57 34.95 -0.16 -62.77
C SER A 57 34.46 -0.75 -64.11
N PRO A 58 33.15 -0.71 -64.42
CA PRO A 58 32.63 -1.23 -65.69
C PRO A 58 33.08 -0.44 -66.94
N GLY A 59 33.83 0.67 -66.77
CA GLY A 59 34.27 1.57 -67.85
C GLY A 59 34.95 2.83 -67.32
N THR A 60 35.15 3.85 -68.17
CA THR A 60 35.67 5.14 -67.73
C THR A 60 34.64 5.89 -66.87
N CYS A 61 35.03 6.29 -65.66
CA CYS A 61 34.19 7.05 -64.74
C CYS A 61 34.06 8.50 -65.20
N ASN A 62 33.11 8.72 -66.11
CA ASN A 62 32.79 10.02 -66.71
C ASN A 62 31.27 10.16 -66.93
N ALA A 63 30.47 9.67 -65.97
CA ALA A 63 29.02 9.83 -66.07
C ALA A 63 28.67 11.31 -65.92
N VAL A 64 27.81 11.84 -66.79
CA VAL A 64 27.31 13.21 -66.77
C VAL A 64 25.82 13.21 -66.39
N GLY A 65 25.38 14.23 -65.65
CA GLY A 65 23.99 14.37 -65.21
C GLY A 65 23.81 14.34 -63.70
N THR A 66 22.67 14.84 -63.23
CA THR A 66 22.31 14.90 -61.81
C THR A 66 21.25 13.86 -61.50
N ALA A 67 21.45 13.09 -60.43
CA ALA A 67 20.46 12.14 -59.93
C ALA A 67 20.34 12.26 -58.40
N THR A 68 19.11 12.18 -57.89
CA THR A 68 18.84 12.10 -56.45
C THR A 68 18.63 10.65 -56.07
N ILE A 69 19.43 10.18 -55.12
CA ILE A 69 19.36 8.81 -54.60
C ILE A 69 19.19 8.95 -53.08
N TYR A 70 18.06 8.48 -52.56
CA TYR A 70 17.63 8.70 -51.18
C TYR A 70 17.60 10.20 -50.80
N GLN A 71 18.49 10.68 -49.93
CA GLN A 71 18.52 12.07 -49.45
C GLN A 71 19.59 12.94 -50.12
N ILE A 72 20.38 12.40 -51.05
CA ILE A 72 21.51 13.10 -51.67
C ILE A 72 21.32 13.24 -53.18
N SER A 73 21.59 14.45 -53.68
CA SER A 73 21.76 14.73 -55.10
C SER A 73 23.23 14.68 -55.46
N VAL A 74 23.60 13.79 -56.38
CA VAL A 74 24.95 13.69 -56.93
C VAL A 74 24.98 14.21 -58.36
N THR A 75 26.11 14.79 -58.77
CA THR A 75 26.34 15.27 -60.14
C THR A 75 27.49 14.48 -60.76
N GLY A 76 27.15 13.46 -61.55
CA GLY A 76 28.10 12.70 -62.37
C GLY A 76 29.23 11.99 -61.62
N THR A 77 29.94 11.10 -62.30
CA THR A 77 31.16 10.48 -61.80
C THR A 77 32.35 10.99 -62.58
N ASN A 78 33.47 11.24 -61.91
CA ASN A 78 34.66 11.86 -62.52
C ASN A 78 35.99 11.25 -62.05
N ALA A 79 35.95 10.24 -61.17
CA ALA A 79 37.15 9.60 -60.65
C ALA A 79 37.03 8.07 -60.75
N GLN A 80 38.11 7.43 -61.18
CA GLN A 80 38.25 5.97 -61.08
C GLN A 80 38.34 5.53 -59.62
N PRO A 81 37.99 4.27 -59.29
CA PRO A 81 38.18 3.75 -57.95
C PRO A 81 39.64 3.88 -57.52
N VAL A 82 39.87 4.50 -56.37
CA VAL A 82 41.20 4.56 -55.74
C VAL A 82 41.36 3.34 -54.86
N ASP A 83 42.50 2.65 -54.98
CA ASP A 83 42.76 1.41 -54.28
C ASP A 83 42.76 1.57 -52.74
N GLY A 84 42.60 0.43 -52.06
CA GLY A 84 43.17 0.27 -50.72
C GLY A 84 44.70 0.27 -50.80
N SER A 85 45.39 0.00 -49.70
CA SER A 85 46.87 0.06 -49.59
C SER A 85 47.71 -0.83 -50.54
N GLY A 86 47.09 -1.48 -51.54
CA GLY A 86 47.70 -2.49 -52.38
C GLY A 86 47.66 -3.90 -51.78
N GLN A 87 47.21 -4.09 -50.52
CA GLN A 87 47.18 -5.39 -49.84
C GLN A 87 45.76 -5.80 -49.39
N TRP A 88 45.33 -7.01 -49.78
CA TRP A 88 44.06 -7.68 -49.38
C TRP A 88 42.77 -6.86 -49.57
N SER A 89 42.78 -5.83 -50.42
CA SER A 89 41.67 -4.88 -50.57
C SER A 89 40.91 -5.10 -51.89
N ASN A 90 39.60 -4.88 -51.88
CA ASN A 90 38.72 -4.92 -53.07
C ASN A 90 37.94 -3.60 -53.14
N VAL A 91 38.12 -2.80 -54.21
CA VAL A 91 37.42 -1.51 -54.38
C VAL A 91 36.72 -1.46 -55.73
N VAL A 92 35.39 -1.36 -55.71
CA VAL A 92 34.55 -1.42 -56.91
C VAL A 92 33.61 -0.22 -57.01
N GLY A 93 33.60 0.45 -58.16
CA GLY A 93 32.66 1.53 -58.49
C GLY A 93 33.33 2.89 -58.71
N CYS A 94 32.69 3.72 -59.55
CA CYS A 94 33.18 5.06 -59.82
C CYS A 94 33.12 5.98 -58.59
N ASN A 95 34.15 6.82 -58.40
CA ASN A 95 34.35 7.66 -57.23
C ASN A 95 34.47 6.89 -55.90
N ALA A 96 34.60 5.56 -55.92
CA ALA A 96 34.86 4.77 -54.73
C ALA A 96 36.33 4.92 -54.28
N SER A 97 36.60 4.81 -52.98
CA SER A 97 37.97 4.90 -52.46
C SER A 97 38.21 4.00 -51.26
N GLY A 98 39.27 3.19 -51.34
CA GLY A 98 39.81 2.46 -50.18
C GLY A 98 40.71 3.32 -49.28
N SER A 99 40.97 4.59 -49.65
CA SER A 99 41.80 5.57 -48.94
C SER A 99 43.18 5.07 -48.51
N GLY A 100 43.78 4.11 -49.24
CA GLY A 100 45.05 3.52 -48.83
C GLY A 100 44.98 2.66 -47.56
N ALA A 101 43.80 2.19 -47.13
CA ALA A 101 43.64 1.30 -45.99
C ALA A 101 43.92 -0.18 -46.36
N ASN A 102 44.51 -0.95 -45.44
CA ASN A 102 44.70 -2.39 -45.59
C ASN A 102 43.37 -3.14 -45.41
N ALA A 103 43.18 -4.23 -46.18
CA ALA A 103 41.99 -5.08 -46.11
C ALA A 103 40.66 -4.32 -46.29
N ALA A 104 40.65 -3.25 -47.08
CA ALA A 104 39.45 -2.46 -47.36
C ALA A 104 38.54 -3.21 -48.34
N THR A 105 37.24 -3.28 -48.05
CA THR A 105 36.23 -3.80 -48.97
C THR A 105 35.24 -2.69 -49.32
N VAL A 106 35.21 -2.25 -50.58
CA VAL A 106 34.32 -1.19 -51.07
C VAL A 106 33.57 -1.68 -52.29
N TYR A 107 32.24 -1.65 -52.24
CA TYR A 107 31.37 -1.98 -53.37
C TYR A 107 30.29 -0.91 -53.56
N GLY A 108 30.47 -0.06 -54.57
CA GLY A 108 29.48 0.89 -55.06
C GLY A 108 30.00 2.34 -55.14
N SER A 109 29.35 3.14 -55.98
CA SER A 109 29.83 4.48 -56.32
C SER A 109 29.82 5.47 -55.14
N TYR A 110 30.81 6.36 -55.12
CA TYR A 110 31.05 7.35 -54.05
C TYR A 110 31.30 6.76 -52.65
N SER A 111 31.41 5.45 -52.53
CA SER A 111 31.63 4.79 -51.23
C SER A 111 33.10 4.86 -50.82
N VAL A 112 33.34 5.04 -49.52
CA VAL A 112 34.67 5.26 -48.96
C VAL A 112 34.91 4.37 -47.75
N VAL A 113 36.05 3.67 -47.75
CA VAL A 113 36.65 3.13 -46.53
C VAL A 113 37.82 4.03 -46.13
N SER A 114 37.87 4.47 -44.88
CA SER A 114 38.88 5.41 -44.36
C SER A 114 39.82 4.81 -43.31
N GLY A 115 39.66 3.52 -42.97
CA GLY A 115 40.47 2.83 -41.98
C GLY A 115 40.63 1.34 -42.27
N GLN A 116 41.58 0.69 -41.59
CA GLN A 116 41.96 -0.70 -41.85
C GLN A 116 40.80 -1.68 -41.60
N GLY A 117 40.62 -2.67 -42.47
CA GLY A 117 39.60 -3.71 -42.34
C GLY A 117 38.15 -3.23 -42.48
N GLY A 118 37.93 -2.00 -42.95
CA GLY A 118 36.59 -1.45 -43.15
C GLY A 118 35.87 -2.07 -44.35
N THR A 119 34.54 -2.21 -44.24
CA THR A 119 33.66 -2.69 -45.31
C THR A 119 32.57 -1.67 -45.61
N ALA A 120 32.47 -1.20 -46.85
CA ALA A 120 31.47 -0.24 -47.31
C ALA A 120 30.77 -0.75 -48.57
N ILE A 121 29.47 -1.06 -48.48
CA ILE A 121 28.70 -1.65 -49.58
C ILE A 121 27.42 -0.84 -49.80
N GLY A 122 27.26 -0.27 -50.99
CA GLY A 122 26.13 0.54 -51.39
C GLY A 122 26.54 1.82 -52.13
N PHE A 123 25.62 2.76 -52.21
CA PHE A 123 25.85 4.05 -52.84
C PHE A 123 26.17 5.13 -51.79
N ASN A 124 27.28 5.84 -51.95
CA ASN A 124 27.73 6.89 -51.03
C ASN A 124 27.83 6.42 -49.56
N THR A 125 28.39 5.23 -49.35
CA THR A 125 28.56 4.63 -48.02
C THR A 125 29.92 4.97 -47.43
N ARG A 126 30.04 5.04 -46.10
CA ARG A 126 31.30 5.36 -45.43
C ARG A 126 31.57 4.41 -44.28
N ALA A 127 32.74 3.76 -44.27
CA ALA A 127 33.20 2.90 -43.18
C ALA A 127 34.60 3.30 -42.70
N ALA A 128 34.78 3.42 -41.39
CA ALA A 128 36.07 3.66 -40.74
C ALA A 128 36.84 2.36 -40.46
N GLN A 129 37.78 2.40 -39.52
CA GLN A 129 38.59 1.23 -39.12
C GLN A 129 37.70 0.16 -38.47
N TRP A 130 37.85 -1.09 -38.93
CA TRP A 130 37.07 -2.27 -38.48
C TRP A 130 35.54 -2.12 -38.58
N ALA A 131 35.07 -1.08 -39.29
CA ALA A 131 33.66 -0.75 -39.37
C ALA A 131 32.99 -1.41 -40.58
N THR A 132 31.67 -1.63 -40.48
CA THR A 132 30.84 -2.17 -41.56
C THR A 132 29.69 -1.22 -41.87
N ALA A 133 29.63 -0.70 -43.09
CA ALA A 133 28.56 0.14 -43.61
C ALA A 133 27.87 -0.55 -44.80
N LEU A 134 26.56 -0.77 -44.71
CA LEU A 134 25.75 -1.43 -45.74
C LEU A 134 24.44 -0.66 -46.02
N GLY A 135 24.24 -0.24 -47.26
CA GLY A 135 23.01 0.45 -47.73
C GLY A 135 23.25 1.89 -48.15
N VAL A 136 22.38 2.47 -48.97
CA VAL A 136 22.56 3.84 -49.49
C VAL A 136 22.77 4.86 -48.36
N GLU A 137 23.82 5.67 -48.44
CA GLU A 137 24.13 6.70 -47.45
C GLU A 137 24.40 6.18 -46.02
N SER A 138 24.65 4.88 -45.84
CA SER A 138 25.03 4.33 -44.53
C SER A 138 26.41 4.85 -44.11
N ARG A 139 26.54 5.26 -42.84
CA ARG A 139 27.73 5.88 -42.26
C ARG A 139 28.14 5.14 -40.98
N ALA A 140 29.18 4.31 -41.06
CA ALA A 140 29.87 3.69 -39.94
C ALA A 140 31.22 4.41 -39.74
N THR A 141 31.21 5.61 -39.16
CA THR A 141 32.34 6.57 -39.24
C THR A 141 33.29 6.54 -38.06
N ALA A 142 33.05 5.70 -37.05
CA ALA A 142 33.95 5.48 -35.93
C ALA A 142 34.47 4.04 -35.92
N THR A 143 35.50 3.78 -35.13
CA THR A 143 36.16 2.48 -35.04
C THR A 143 35.19 1.40 -34.56
N GLY A 144 35.20 0.21 -35.19
CA GLY A 144 34.40 -0.94 -34.76
C GLY A 144 32.88 -0.84 -35.01
N THR A 145 32.43 0.21 -35.69
CA THR A 145 30.99 0.47 -35.86
C THR A 145 30.29 -0.42 -36.88
N ILE A 146 28.98 -0.62 -36.70
CA ILE A 146 28.10 -1.29 -37.66
C ILE A 146 26.96 -0.34 -38.05
N ALA A 147 26.84 0.02 -39.33
CA ALA A 147 25.72 0.80 -39.87
C ALA A 147 25.06 0.04 -41.03
N VAL A 148 23.84 -0.45 -40.84
CA VAL A 148 23.10 -1.25 -41.84
C VAL A 148 21.74 -0.63 -42.10
N GLY A 149 21.49 -0.17 -43.33
CA GLY A 149 20.23 0.44 -43.76
C GLY A 149 20.43 1.82 -44.40
N ALA A 150 19.43 2.25 -45.17
CA ALA A 150 19.47 3.54 -45.87
C ALA A 150 19.60 4.71 -44.88
N GLY A 151 20.70 5.47 -44.96
CA GLY A 151 21.00 6.58 -44.06
C GLY A 151 21.25 6.19 -42.60
N ALA A 152 21.56 4.93 -42.29
CA ALA A 152 21.96 4.51 -40.94
C ALA A 152 23.28 5.18 -40.52
N GLN A 153 23.41 5.63 -39.27
CA GLN A 153 24.52 6.43 -38.78
C GLN A 153 25.06 5.89 -37.44
N ALA A 154 26.16 5.13 -37.50
CA ALA A 154 26.94 4.74 -36.33
C ALA A 154 28.21 5.60 -36.28
N THR A 155 28.25 6.59 -35.38
CA THR A 155 29.30 7.62 -35.33
C THR A 155 30.11 7.62 -34.04
N SER A 156 29.79 6.77 -33.07
CA SER A 156 30.59 6.52 -31.87
C SER A 156 31.31 5.18 -31.97
N THR A 157 32.44 5.03 -31.28
CA THR A 157 33.20 3.77 -31.24
C THR A 157 32.31 2.59 -30.82
N ASP A 158 32.46 1.44 -31.49
CA ASP A 158 31.71 0.19 -31.23
C ASP A 158 30.17 0.31 -31.32
N GLY A 159 29.66 1.44 -31.84
CA GLY A 159 28.24 1.71 -32.01
C GLY A 159 27.59 0.87 -33.12
N ILE A 160 26.33 0.47 -32.88
CA ILE A 160 25.51 -0.33 -33.79
C ILE A 160 24.27 0.47 -34.21
N SER A 161 24.08 0.65 -35.52
CA SER A 161 22.90 1.27 -36.14
C SER A 161 22.32 0.36 -37.21
N ILE A 162 21.15 -0.22 -36.98
CA ILE A 162 20.50 -1.13 -37.92
C ILE A 162 19.07 -0.65 -38.20
N GLY A 163 18.80 -0.20 -39.41
CA GLY A 163 17.50 0.30 -39.85
C GLY A 163 17.62 1.61 -40.63
N ARG A 164 16.61 1.92 -41.45
CA ARG A 164 16.57 3.19 -42.21
C ARG A 164 16.65 4.38 -41.26
N SER A 165 17.67 5.22 -41.42
CA SER A 165 17.94 6.39 -40.56
C SER A 165 18.10 6.08 -39.06
N ALA A 166 18.44 4.83 -38.69
CA ALA A 166 18.85 4.51 -37.32
C ALA A 166 20.14 5.26 -36.96
N THR A 167 20.24 5.76 -35.74
CA THR A 167 21.34 6.64 -35.32
C THR A 167 21.91 6.22 -33.96
N ALA A 168 23.17 5.81 -33.94
CA ALA A 168 23.99 5.57 -32.76
C ALA A 168 25.12 6.63 -32.74
N SER A 169 24.89 7.72 -32.00
CA SER A 169 25.68 8.96 -32.15
C SER A 169 26.15 9.57 -30.83
N GLY A 170 26.37 8.75 -29.80
CA GLY A 170 26.95 9.23 -28.54
C GLY A 170 28.40 9.69 -28.71
N SER A 171 28.88 10.54 -27.79
CA SER A 171 30.28 10.99 -27.80
C SER A 171 31.26 9.92 -27.35
N THR A 172 30.81 8.95 -26.54
CA THR A 172 31.60 7.85 -25.94
C THR A 172 30.71 6.63 -25.67
N GLY A 173 31.29 5.43 -25.62
CA GLY A 173 30.62 4.18 -25.20
C GLY A 173 29.87 3.43 -26.31
N ASP A 174 29.21 2.33 -25.92
CA ASP A 174 28.67 1.31 -26.83
C ASP A 174 27.17 1.55 -27.05
N GLN A 175 26.79 2.36 -28.05
CA GLN A 175 25.36 2.59 -28.32
C GLN A 175 24.79 1.61 -29.32
N ILE A 176 23.53 1.21 -29.09
CA ILE A 176 22.81 0.28 -29.95
C ILE A 176 21.49 0.92 -30.38
N ALA A 177 21.33 1.21 -31.68
CA ALA A 177 20.11 1.70 -32.29
C ALA A 177 19.63 0.71 -33.35
N ILE A 178 18.55 -0.03 -33.08
CA ILE A 178 17.99 -1.02 -34.01
C ILE A 178 16.52 -0.70 -34.27
N GLY A 179 16.18 -0.32 -35.49
CA GLY A 179 14.84 0.06 -35.91
C GLY A 179 14.86 1.29 -36.81
N ALA A 180 13.86 1.43 -37.68
CA ALA A 180 13.78 2.62 -38.53
C ALA A 180 13.67 3.89 -37.68
N SER A 181 14.62 4.82 -37.85
CA SER A 181 14.74 6.04 -37.07
C SER A 181 14.88 5.84 -35.55
N ALA A 182 15.35 4.67 -35.10
CA ALA A 182 15.76 4.48 -33.71
C ALA A 182 16.98 5.36 -33.40
N THR A 183 17.03 5.96 -32.21
CA THR A 183 18.09 6.91 -31.82
C THR A 183 18.66 6.56 -30.45
N ALA A 184 19.95 6.25 -30.42
CA ALA A 184 20.77 6.11 -29.23
C ALA A 184 21.88 7.17 -29.26
N SER A 185 21.71 8.27 -28.52
CA SER A 185 22.52 9.50 -28.72
C SER A 185 23.50 9.80 -27.59
N ASN A 186 23.60 8.94 -26.58
CA ASN A 186 24.47 9.12 -25.42
C ASN A 186 25.11 7.79 -25.01
N GLN A 187 26.06 7.84 -24.10
CA GLN A 187 26.86 6.68 -23.69
C GLN A 187 25.99 5.49 -23.26
N ASP A 188 26.38 4.29 -23.72
CA ASP A 188 25.81 2.98 -23.37
C ASP A 188 24.28 2.91 -23.54
N ALA A 189 23.75 3.73 -24.44
CA ALA A 189 22.32 3.82 -24.71
C ALA A 189 21.85 2.73 -25.69
N ILE A 190 20.72 2.12 -25.39
CA ILE A 190 20.10 1.05 -26.17
C ILE A 190 18.70 1.51 -26.60
N ALA A 191 18.50 1.73 -27.90
CA ALA A 191 17.22 2.04 -28.53
C ALA A 191 16.81 0.90 -29.49
N LEU A 192 15.77 0.15 -29.14
CA LEU A 192 15.28 -0.99 -29.91
C LEU A 192 13.83 -0.78 -30.35
N GLY A 193 13.63 -0.76 -31.66
CA GLY A 193 12.38 -0.63 -32.41
C GLY A 193 12.16 0.76 -33.02
N GLY A 194 11.19 0.87 -33.92
CA GLY A 194 11.05 2.04 -34.80
C GLY A 194 10.76 3.32 -34.01
N GLN A 195 11.55 4.37 -34.25
CA GLN A 195 11.49 5.67 -33.55
C GLN A 195 11.83 5.62 -32.05
N ALA A 196 12.29 4.48 -31.48
CA ALA A 196 12.69 4.41 -30.08
C ALA A 196 13.83 5.40 -29.77
N GLN A 197 13.78 6.06 -28.61
CA GLN A 197 14.69 7.16 -28.25
C GLN A 197 15.35 6.89 -26.90
N ALA A 198 16.63 6.49 -26.92
CA ALA A 198 17.49 6.43 -25.76
C ALA A 198 18.49 7.61 -25.83
N THR A 199 18.13 8.73 -25.21
CA THR A 199 18.86 10.01 -25.34
C THR A 199 19.56 10.45 -24.06
N GLY A 200 19.67 9.60 -23.05
CA GLY A 200 20.48 9.82 -21.85
C GLY A 200 21.53 8.72 -21.72
N ILE A 201 22.40 8.85 -20.71
CA ILE A 201 23.50 7.89 -20.43
C ILE A 201 22.93 6.64 -19.77
N ASP A 202 23.41 5.45 -20.14
CA ASP A 202 22.97 4.15 -19.60
C ASP A 202 21.46 3.90 -19.80
N ASN A 203 20.89 4.45 -20.88
CA ASN A 203 19.46 4.40 -21.13
C ASN A 203 19.06 3.16 -21.91
N ILE A 204 17.89 2.61 -21.56
CA ILE A 204 17.27 1.54 -22.32
C ILE A 204 15.90 2.04 -22.78
N ALA A 205 15.65 2.04 -24.09
CA ALA A 205 14.37 2.34 -24.70
C ALA A 205 13.99 1.23 -25.68
N ILE A 206 13.06 0.35 -25.29
CA ILE A 206 12.66 -0.82 -26.08
C ILE A 206 11.17 -0.72 -26.41
N GLY A 207 10.83 -0.56 -27.68
CA GLY A 207 9.46 -0.40 -28.14
C GLY A 207 9.42 0.36 -29.46
N GLY A 208 8.55 1.36 -29.58
CA GLY A 208 8.49 2.17 -30.78
C GLY A 208 7.43 3.25 -30.71
N SER A 209 7.26 3.96 -31.82
CA SER A 209 6.10 4.85 -31.99
C SER A 209 4.83 4.01 -32.18
N GLY A 210 3.73 4.43 -31.54
CA GLY A 210 2.41 3.85 -31.77
C GLY A 210 2.06 3.85 -33.28
N ILE A 211 1.36 2.82 -33.73
CA ILE A 211 1.03 2.58 -35.16
C ILE A 211 0.25 3.74 -35.82
N THR A 212 -0.34 4.64 -35.03
CA THR A 212 -1.11 5.79 -35.49
C THR A 212 -0.28 7.07 -35.56
N ALA A 213 -0.50 7.89 -36.59
CA ALA A 213 0.06 9.24 -36.68
C ALA A 213 -0.22 10.03 -35.38
N GLY A 214 0.83 10.48 -34.69
CA GLY A 214 0.75 11.13 -33.38
C GLY A 214 1.04 10.24 -32.16
N GLY A 215 1.38 8.96 -32.36
CA GLY A 215 1.83 8.08 -31.28
C GLY A 215 3.18 8.50 -30.70
N THR A 216 3.26 8.67 -29.38
CA THR A 216 4.53 8.93 -28.68
C THR A 216 5.48 7.74 -28.85
N ALA A 217 6.74 8.00 -29.17
CA ALA A 217 7.76 6.96 -29.20
C ALA A 217 8.16 6.53 -27.78
N THR A 218 8.59 5.27 -27.63
CA THR A 218 9.27 4.83 -26.40
C THR A 218 10.51 5.69 -26.18
N LYS A 219 10.62 6.30 -24.99
CA LYS A 219 11.61 7.33 -24.71
C LYS A 219 12.22 7.21 -23.32
N SER A 220 13.54 7.17 -23.27
CA SER A 220 14.37 7.29 -22.06
C SER A 220 15.34 8.46 -22.24
N SER A 221 15.23 9.53 -21.44
CA SER A 221 15.98 10.79 -21.69
C SER A 221 16.99 11.23 -20.64
N ALA A 222 16.93 10.74 -19.42
CA ALA A 222 17.87 11.07 -18.34
C ALA A 222 18.66 9.84 -17.91
N THR A 223 19.75 10.00 -17.17
CA THR A 223 20.70 8.91 -16.84
C THR A 223 20.04 7.71 -16.16
N GLY A 224 20.37 6.50 -16.62
CA GLY A 224 19.89 5.24 -16.06
C GLY A 224 18.38 5.03 -16.23
N ALA A 225 17.75 5.71 -17.20
CA ALA A 225 16.32 5.60 -17.45
C ALA A 225 16.01 4.38 -18.33
N THR A 226 15.02 3.59 -17.90
CA THR A 226 14.54 2.41 -18.61
C THR A 226 13.09 2.60 -19.04
N SER A 227 12.82 2.52 -20.34
CA SER A 227 11.47 2.52 -20.92
C SER A 227 11.28 1.29 -21.79
N ILE A 228 10.22 0.52 -21.52
CA ILE A 228 9.89 -0.71 -22.25
C ILE A 228 8.40 -0.73 -22.59
N GLY A 229 8.08 -0.86 -23.87
CA GLY A 229 6.74 -0.86 -24.42
C GLY A 229 6.41 0.39 -25.23
N TYR A 230 5.42 0.28 -26.11
CA TYR A 230 5.00 1.36 -27.03
C TYR A 230 4.65 2.64 -26.27
N GLY A 231 5.34 3.73 -26.60
CA GLY A 231 5.15 5.05 -25.98
C GLY A 231 5.55 5.17 -24.51
N ALA A 232 6.10 4.12 -23.89
CA ALA A 232 6.58 4.18 -22.52
C ALA A 232 7.63 5.29 -22.37
N THR A 233 7.52 6.10 -21.31
CA THR A 233 8.32 7.32 -21.14
C THR A 233 8.98 7.35 -19.77
N ALA A 234 10.31 7.42 -19.75
CA ALA A 234 11.17 7.51 -18.58
C ALA A 234 12.06 8.77 -18.69
N ASN A 235 11.64 9.88 -18.07
CA ASN A 235 12.20 11.21 -18.36
C ASN A 235 13.20 11.74 -17.31
N SER A 236 13.38 11.04 -16.19
CA SER A 236 14.23 11.50 -15.08
C SER A 236 15.24 10.43 -14.67
N THR A 237 16.19 10.78 -13.81
CA THR A 237 17.30 9.90 -13.42
C THR A 237 16.77 8.65 -12.72
N TYR A 238 17.29 7.49 -13.08
CA TYR A 238 16.94 6.18 -12.51
C TYR A 238 15.44 5.85 -12.58
N THR A 239 14.75 6.33 -13.60
CA THR A 239 13.33 6.04 -13.81
C THR A 239 13.11 4.73 -14.53
N THR A 240 12.03 4.02 -14.19
CA THR A 240 11.60 2.80 -14.88
C THR A 240 10.15 2.93 -15.33
N ALA A 241 9.90 2.85 -16.63
CA ALA A 241 8.57 2.86 -17.23
C ALA A 241 8.36 1.61 -18.08
N ILE A 242 7.54 0.66 -17.63
CA ILE A 242 7.35 -0.62 -18.31
C ILE A 242 5.87 -0.88 -18.57
N GLY A 243 5.48 -1.08 -19.83
CA GLY A 243 4.16 -1.58 -20.16
C GLY A 243 3.67 -1.13 -21.54
N THR A 244 2.68 -1.87 -22.04
CA THR A 244 1.99 -1.55 -23.29
C THR A 244 0.53 -1.27 -22.97
N GLY A 245 0.13 -0.01 -23.07
CA GLY A 245 -1.28 0.36 -22.99
C GLY A 245 -1.64 1.07 -24.26
N GLY A 246 -2.58 0.49 -25.02
CA GLY A 246 -3.21 1.06 -26.20
C GLY A 246 -2.27 1.59 -27.29
N THR A 247 -2.87 2.03 -28.40
CA THR A 247 -2.15 2.60 -29.56
C THR A 247 -1.97 4.12 -29.44
N SER A 248 -2.27 4.73 -28.30
CA SER A 248 -2.37 6.19 -28.12
C SER A 248 -1.47 6.73 -27.00
N ALA A 249 -1.15 8.03 -27.05
CA ALA A 249 -0.39 8.71 -25.98
C ALA A 249 -1.13 8.70 -24.62
N ALA A 250 -2.47 8.60 -24.62
CA ALA A 250 -3.26 8.57 -23.39
C ALA A 250 -3.10 7.26 -22.60
N THR A 251 -2.63 6.21 -23.28
CA THR A 251 -2.54 4.86 -22.71
C THR A 251 -1.09 4.47 -22.35
N SER A 252 -0.12 5.35 -22.57
CA SER A 252 1.29 5.07 -22.29
C SER A 252 1.63 5.11 -20.80
N VAL A 253 2.65 4.32 -20.43
CA VAL A 253 3.23 4.29 -19.07
C VAL A 253 4.24 5.42 -18.92
N ALA A 254 4.20 6.14 -17.80
CA ALA A 254 5.07 7.30 -17.59
C ALA A 254 5.69 7.33 -16.19
N ALA A 255 7.02 7.35 -16.14
CA ALA A 255 7.82 7.64 -14.95
C ALA A 255 8.60 8.94 -15.19
N THR A 256 8.20 10.04 -14.53
CA THR A 256 8.67 11.40 -14.90
C THR A 256 9.45 12.12 -13.83
N ALA A 257 9.55 11.58 -12.62
CA ALA A 257 10.35 12.13 -11.52
C ALA A 257 11.47 11.17 -11.12
N ALA A 258 12.54 11.67 -10.50
CA ALA A 258 13.72 10.87 -10.16
C ALA A 258 13.36 9.64 -9.32
N GLY A 259 13.94 8.49 -9.64
CA GLY A 259 13.69 7.22 -8.94
C GLY A 259 12.29 6.63 -9.13
N ALA A 260 11.42 7.28 -9.93
CA ALA A 260 10.05 6.82 -10.10
C ALA A 260 9.96 5.51 -10.91
N THR A 261 9.06 4.63 -10.51
CA THR A 261 8.77 3.36 -11.17
C THR A 261 7.30 3.29 -11.56
N ALA A 262 7.02 3.22 -12.86
CA ALA A 262 5.68 3.04 -13.42
C ALA A 262 5.61 1.74 -14.20
N ILE A 263 4.69 0.84 -13.84
CA ILE A 263 4.56 -0.49 -14.46
C ILE A 263 3.11 -0.81 -14.80
N GLY A 264 2.85 -1.20 -16.03
CA GLY A 264 1.56 -1.70 -16.49
C GLY A 264 0.65 -0.61 -17.02
N ALA A 265 -0.26 -1.03 -17.90
CA ALA A 265 -1.25 -0.17 -18.51
C ALA A 265 -2.50 -0.98 -18.85
N ASN A 266 -3.57 -0.30 -19.26
CA ASN A 266 -4.77 -0.94 -19.80
C ASN A 266 -5.33 -0.14 -20.98
N ALA A 267 -6.51 -0.52 -21.48
CA ALA A 267 -7.16 0.15 -22.60
C ALA A 267 -7.53 1.63 -22.33
N THR A 268 -7.53 2.06 -21.06
CA THR A 268 -7.91 3.42 -20.65
C THR A 268 -6.70 4.32 -20.41
N SER A 269 -5.71 3.86 -19.63
CA SER A 269 -4.52 4.65 -19.28
C SER A 269 -3.37 3.77 -18.77
N GLY A 270 -2.15 4.28 -18.90
CA GLY A 270 -0.96 3.68 -18.28
C GLY A 270 -0.80 4.03 -16.81
N ALA A 271 0.07 3.30 -16.12
CA ALA A 271 0.57 3.70 -14.80
C ALA A 271 1.38 5.00 -14.91
N ARG A 272 1.21 5.89 -13.93
CA ARG A 272 1.85 7.20 -13.87
C ARG A 272 2.53 7.42 -12.52
N ALA A 273 3.86 7.38 -12.50
CA ALA A 273 4.67 7.71 -11.34
C ALA A 273 5.34 9.08 -11.58
N THR A 274 4.75 10.13 -11.03
CA THR A 274 5.19 11.53 -11.25
C THR A 274 5.81 12.17 -10.01
N GLY A 275 5.81 11.49 -8.86
CA GLY A 275 6.53 11.90 -7.65
C GLY A 275 7.94 11.31 -7.57
N THR A 276 8.84 11.93 -6.81
CA THR A 276 10.19 11.39 -6.57
C THR A 276 10.10 10.09 -5.79
N ASP A 277 10.88 9.07 -6.18
CA ASP A 277 10.86 7.73 -5.57
C ASP A 277 9.46 7.11 -5.48
N SER A 278 8.55 7.51 -6.37
CA SER A 278 7.17 7.03 -6.38
C SER A 278 7.03 5.72 -7.16
N ILE A 279 6.05 4.90 -6.79
CA ILE A 279 5.76 3.61 -7.41
C ILE A 279 4.31 3.61 -7.88
N ALA A 280 4.08 3.41 -9.17
CA ALA A 280 2.75 3.23 -9.76
C ALA A 280 2.71 1.90 -10.52
N VAL A 281 1.86 0.96 -10.11
CA VAL A 281 1.74 -0.37 -10.74
C VAL A 281 0.29 -0.69 -11.06
N GLY A 282 0.00 -1.05 -12.31
CA GLY A 282 -1.34 -1.34 -12.82
C GLY A 282 -1.91 -0.19 -13.65
N GLY A 283 -2.77 -0.52 -14.62
CA GLY A 283 -3.35 0.50 -15.52
C GLY A 283 -4.18 1.54 -14.77
N GLN A 284 -4.05 2.80 -15.18
CA GLN A 284 -4.62 3.99 -14.52
C GLN A 284 -4.07 4.27 -13.10
N SER A 285 -3.08 3.53 -12.59
CA SER A 285 -2.48 3.85 -11.29
C SER A 285 -1.74 5.19 -11.32
N LEU A 286 -1.84 5.98 -10.25
CA LEU A 286 -1.25 7.31 -10.17
C LEU A 286 -0.58 7.52 -8.80
N ALA A 287 0.75 7.65 -8.81
CA ALA A 287 1.53 8.06 -7.65
C ALA A 287 2.17 9.42 -7.95
N SER A 288 1.61 10.51 -7.41
CA SER A 288 1.95 11.87 -7.88
C SER A 288 2.89 12.67 -6.98
N ASN A 289 3.25 12.12 -5.81
CA ASN A 289 4.06 12.81 -4.80
C ASN A 289 5.22 11.95 -4.28
N THR A 290 6.12 12.57 -3.51
CA THR A 290 7.32 11.93 -2.97
C THR A 290 7.01 10.65 -2.21
N SER A 291 7.70 9.56 -2.57
CA SER A 291 7.58 8.24 -1.96
C SER A 291 6.15 7.70 -1.92
N ALA A 292 5.27 8.17 -2.81
CA ALA A 292 3.91 7.68 -2.94
C ALA A 292 3.89 6.31 -3.64
N ILE A 293 3.03 5.40 -3.19
CA ILE A 293 2.92 4.04 -3.72
C ILE A 293 1.47 3.78 -4.13
N ALA A 294 1.21 3.60 -5.42
CA ALA A 294 -0.10 3.25 -5.97
C ALA A 294 -0.01 1.90 -6.72
N ILE A 295 -0.56 0.83 -6.17
CA ILE A 295 -0.50 -0.53 -6.75
C ILE A 295 -1.91 -1.08 -6.93
N GLY A 296 -2.37 -1.21 -8.17
CA GLY A 296 -3.69 -1.71 -8.53
C GLY A 296 -4.30 -0.90 -9.65
N ASN A 297 -5.30 -1.47 -10.33
CA ASN A 297 -6.03 -0.73 -11.35
C ASN A 297 -6.71 0.50 -10.75
N ASN A 298 -6.43 1.69 -11.28
CA ASN A 298 -6.97 2.96 -10.81
C ASN A 298 -6.67 3.27 -9.32
N ALA A 299 -5.62 2.68 -8.74
CA ALA A 299 -5.13 3.06 -7.41
C ALA A 299 -4.50 4.47 -7.47
N GLN A 300 -4.74 5.30 -6.46
CA GLN A 300 -4.21 6.68 -6.40
C GLN A 300 -3.51 6.94 -5.08
N ALA A 301 -2.30 7.48 -5.15
CA ALA A 301 -1.50 7.95 -4.03
C ALA A 301 -1.09 9.40 -4.33
N LEU A 302 -1.98 10.33 -3.97
CA LEU A 302 -1.91 11.73 -4.39
C LEU A 302 -1.15 12.64 -3.41
N SER A 303 -0.78 12.15 -2.23
CA SER A 303 -0.06 12.90 -1.19
C SER A 303 1.32 12.31 -0.91
N ALA A 304 2.21 13.06 -0.26
CA ALA A 304 3.54 12.56 0.10
C ALA A 304 3.42 11.37 1.07
N TYR A 305 4.26 10.36 0.88
CA TYR A 305 4.30 9.12 1.69
C TYR A 305 2.98 8.32 1.71
N SER A 306 2.04 8.61 0.81
CA SER A 306 0.76 7.90 0.75
C SER A 306 0.88 6.54 0.06
N ILE A 307 0.10 5.57 0.52
CA ILE A 307 0.07 4.20 0.01
C ILE A 307 -1.37 3.88 -0.40
N GLY A 308 -1.59 3.49 -1.65
CA GLY A 308 -2.84 2.98 -2.18
C GLY A 308 -2.60 1.63 -2.86
N ILE A 309 -3.02 0.52 -2.24
CA ILE A 309 -2.82 -0.84 -2.75
C ILE A 309 -4.18 -1.52 -2.90
N GLY A 310 -4.57 -1.85 -4.13
CA GLY A 310 -5.87 -2.44 -4.48
C GLY A 310 -6.58 -1.62 -5.56
N ALA A 311 -7.52 -2.25 -6.25
CA ALA A 311 -8.27 -1.55 -7.30
C ALA A 311 -9.06 -0.36 -6.72
N GLY A 312 -8.80 0.85 -7.22
CA GLY A 312 -9.42 2.08 -6.72
C GLY A 312 -9.01 2.49 -5.30
N ALA A 313 -7.98 1.90 -4.68
CA ALA A 313 -7.52 2.33 -3.36
C ALA A 313 -7.00 3.79 -3.41
N GLY A 314 -7.36 4.62 -2.43
CA GLY A 314 -6.98 6.03 -2.37
C GLY A 314 -7.69 6.94 -3.38
N LEU A 315 -8.65 6.41 -4.16
CA LEU A 315 -9.32 7.14 -5.24
C LEU A 315 -10.15 8.31 -4.71
N GLY A 316 -9.74 9.53 -5.04
CA GLY A 316 -10.42 10.76 -4.61
C GLY A 316 -9.91 11.31 -3.28
N SER A 317 -8.79 10.79 -2.76
CA SER A 317 -8.17 11.33 -1.56
C SER A 317 -7.65 12.71 -1.89
N VAL A 318 -7.98 13.69 -1.06
CA VAL A 318 -7.60 15.07 -1.31
C VAL A 318 -6.08 15.17 -1.09
N THR A 319 -5.40 16.03 -1.85
CA THR A 319 -3.97 16.36 -1.61
C THR A 319 -3.71 17.03 -0.26
N ALA A 320 -4.74 17.17 0.58
CA ALA A 320 -4.67 17.68 1.93
C ALA A 320 -4.43 16.51 2.91
N GLY A 321 -3.18 16.34 3.30
CA GLY A 321 -2.75 15.38 4.32
C GLY A 321 -1.82 14.30 3.78
N ASN A 322 -0.77 13.99 4.54
CA ASN A 322 0.32 13.09 4.15
C ASN A 322 0.19 11.73 4.83
N SER A 323 0.98 10.75 4.37
CA SER A 323 1.18 9.46 5.07
C SER A 323 -0.08 8.61 5.26
N ASN A 324 -1.10 8.79 4.41
CA ASN A 324 -2.29 7.95 4.43
C ASN A 324 -2.01 6.58 3.80
N THR A 325 -2.48 5.51 4.44
CA THR A 325 -2.36 4.13 3.95
C THR A 325 -3.73 3.56 3.64
N ALA A 326 -3.97 3.15 2.40
CA ALA A 326 -5.18 2.54 1.90
C ALA A 326 -4.86 1.19 1.24
N ILE A 327 -5.32 0.09 1.82
CA ILE A 327 -5.06 -1.27 1.33
C ILE A 327 -6.38 -2.03 1.18
N GLY A 328 -6.77 -2.33 -0.05
CA GLY A 328 -8.02 -3.01 -0.38
C GLY A 328 -8.78 -2.30 -1.50
N LYS A 329 -9.67 -3.02 -2.18
CA LYS A 329 -10.50 -2.42 -3.23
C LYS A 329 -11.33 -1.26 -2.64
N ASN A 330 -11.18 -0.07 -3.22
CA ASN A 330 -11.85 1.17 -2.79
C ASN A 330 -11.59 1.59 -1.32
N ALA A 331 -10.50 1.11 -0.71
CA ALA A 331 -10.10 1.57 0.62
C ALA A 331 -9.65 3.03 0.57
N GLY A 332 -9.94 3.83 1.60
CA GLY A 332 -9.40 5.18 1.72
C GLY A 332 -9.75 6.12 0.55
N ASN A 333 -10.92 5.96 -0.08
CA ASN A 333 -11.28 6.75 -1.27
C ASN A 333 -11.18 8.26 -1.01
N THR A 334 -11.96 8.81 -0.08
CA THR A 334 -11.97 10.25 0.21
C THR A 334 -11.45 10.51 1.61
N VAL A 335 -10.13 10.67 1.73
CA VAL A 335 -9.47 11.04 2.99
C VAL A 335 -9.05 12.51 2.93
N ASN A 336 -9.43 13.28 3.94
CA ASN A 336 -9.00 14.65 4.19
C ASN A 336 -8.37 14.73 5.58
N GLY A 337 -7.04 14.69 5.64
CA GLY A 337 -6.27 14.55 6.88
C GLY A 337 -5.06 13.63 6.68
N SER A 338 -4.20 13.54 7.70
CA SER A 338 -2.92 12.84 7.67
C SER A 338 -2.90 11.59 8.54
N ASP A 339 -1.99 10.68 8.23
CA ASP A 339 -1.69 9.47 9.00
C ASP A 339 -2.91 8.56 9.23
N ASN A 340 -3.86 8.54 8.30
CA ASN A 340 -5.00 7.63 8.36
C ASN A 340 -4.63 6.27 7.74
N ILE A 341 -5.11 5.19 8.35
CA ILE A 341 -4.87 3.82 7.90
C ILE A 341 -6.22 3.16 7.63
N ALA A 342 -6.41 2.68 6.41
CA ALA A 342 -7.59 1.98 5.93
C ALA A 342 -7.18 0.65 5.29
N VAL A 343 -7.54 -0.47 5.92
CA VAL A 343 -7.18 -1.82 5.47
C VAL A 343 -8.42 -2.70 5.35
N GLY A 344 -8.84 -3.01 4.12
CA GLY A 344 -10.01 -3.82 3.83
C GLY A 344 -10.79 -3.27 2.64
N ARG A 345 -11.71 -4.09 2.10
CA ARG A 345 -12.57 -3.65 0.99
C ARG A 345 -13.48 -2.50 1.47
N GLY A 346 -13.29 -1.31 0.89
CA GLY A 346 -14.08 -0.12 1.20
C GLY A 346 -13.89 0.45 2.61
N SER A 347 -12.86 0.02 3.36
CA SER A 347 -12.57 0.60 4.68
C SER A 347 -12.17 2.06 4.55
N GLY A 348 -12.54 2.91 5.50
CA GLY A 348 -12.10 4.30 5.54
C GLY A 348 -12.47 5.12 4.30
N SER A 349 -13.56 4.78 3.60
CA SER A 349 -13.85 5.38 2.28
C SER A 349 -14.14 6.88 2.33
N THR A 350 -14.52 7.41 3.49
CA THR A 350 -14.79 8.83 3.71
C THR A 350 -14.35 9.19 5.12
N VAL A 351 -13.19 9.84 5.23
CA VAL A 351 -12.57 10.20 6.50
C VAL A 351 -12.17 11.67 6.46
N THR A 352 -12.62 12.45 7.44
CA THR A 352 -12.17 13.82 7.67
C THR A 352 -11.55 13.91 9.05
N GLY A 353 -10.24 14.13 9.11
CA GLY A 353 -9.45 14.15 10.34
C GLY A 353 -8.20 13.28 10.23
N ASP A 354 -7.39 13.33 11.29
CA ASP A 354 -6.06 12.74 11.34
C ASP A 354 -6.03 11.48 12.21
N ASN A 355 -5.07 10.60 11.91
CA ASN A 355 -4.68 9.48 12.77
C ASN A 355 -5.83 8.46 12.98
N ASN A 356 -6.78 8.34 12.05
CA ASN A 356 -7.84 7.33 12.14
C ASN A 356 -7.36 5.98 11.60
N LEU A 357 -7.76 4.90 12.26
CA LEU A 357 -7.42 3.53 11.90
C LEU A 357 -8.69 2.74 11.63
N SER A 358 -8.80 2.15 10.44
CA SER A 358 -9.94 1.36 9.99
C SER A 358 -9.43 0.07 9.38
N THR A 359 -9.74 -1.07 10.00
CA THR A 359 -9.40 -2.39 9.46
C THR A 359 -10.62 -3.31 9.47
N GLY A 360 -10.85 -4.00 8.37
CA GLY A 360 -12.06 -4.80 8.14
C GLY A 360 -12.81 -4.37 6.88
N VAL A 361 -13.78 -5.18 6.50
CA VAL A 361 -14.62 -4.87 5.34
C VAL A 361 -15.57 -3.73 5.72
N LEU A 362 -15.59 -2.67 4.91
CA LEU A 362 -16.47 -1.52 5.11
C LEU A 362 -16.37 -0.86 6.51
N SER A 363 -15.26 -1.01 7.23
CA SER A 363 -15.05 -0.35 8.53
C SER A 363 -14.68 1.13 8.37
N GLY A 364 -14.97 1.94 9.38
CA GLY A 364 -14.51 3.35 9.42
C GLY A 364 -15.04 4.22 8.28
N ILE A 365 -16.22 3.89 7.73
CA ILE A 365 -16.85 4.70 6.67
C ILE A 365 -17.53 5.92 7.33
N ASN A 366 -17.41 7.10 6.72
CA ASN A 366 -17.99 8.36 7.21
C ASN A 366 -17.50 8.74 8.61
N VAL A 367 -16.18 8.81 8.80
CA VAL A 367 -15.57 9.22 10.06
C VAL A 367 -15.20 10.70 9.99
N THR A 368 -15.69 11.49 10.95
CA THR A 368 -15.32 12.89 11.15
C THR A 368 -14.72 13.06 12.55
N GLY A 369 -13.44 13.38 12.61
CA GLY A 369 -12.68 13.55 13.84
C GLY A 369 -11.36 12.79 13.82
N ASN A 370 -10.62 12.86 14.92
CA ASN A 370 -9.25 12.36 14.99
C ASN A 370 -9.15 11.11 15.87
N ARG A 371 -8.17 10.25 15.56
CA ARG A 371 -7.79 9.10 16.40
C ARG A 371 -8.93 8.12 16.69
N ASN A 372 -9.85 7.95 15.76
CA ASN A 372 -10.86 6.91 15.84
C ASN A 372 -10.28 5.57 15.35
N GLN A 373 -10.64 4.48 16.02
CA GLN A 373 -10.12 3.15 15.76
C GLN A 373 -11.28 2.19 15.50
N ALA A 374 -11.28 1.52 14.35
CA ALA A 374 -12.33 0.60 13.93
C ALA A 374 -11.71 -0.73 13.46
N TYR A 375 -12.05 -1.82 14.14
CA TYR A 375 -11.55 -3.17 13.87
C TYR A 375 -12.73 -4.14 13.70
N GLY A 376 -12.99 -4.60 12.48
CA GLY A 376 -14.05 -5.58 12.18
C GLY A 376 -14.95 -5.16 11.01
N ASP A 377 -15.79 -6.08 10.54
CA ASP A 377 -16.78 -5.77 9.49
C ASP A 377 -17.77 -4.70 9.98
N LEU A 378 -17.93 -3.62 9.21
CA LEU A 378 -18.83 -2.49 9.54
C LEU A 378 -18.53 -1.76 10.86
N ALA A 379 -17.39 -2.03 11.51
CA ALA A 379 -17.01 -1.35 12.76
C ALA A 379 -16.77 0.15 12.50
N GLY A 380 -17.12 1.02 13.45
CA GLY A 380 -16.78 2.44 13.41
C GLY A 380 -17.31 3.20 12.20
N GLN A 381 -18.45 2.82 11.61
CA GLN A 381 -19.09 3.67 10.61
C GLN A 381 -19.68 4.93 11.26
N ASN A 382 -20.01 5.95 10.47
CA ASN A 382 -20.78 7.13 10.86
C ASN A 382 -20.33 7.75 12.20
N VAL A 383 -19.03 7.80 12.46
CA VAL A 383 -18.47 8.35 13.70
C VAL A 383 -18.26 9.85 13.53
N THR A 384 -18.90 10.64 14.38
CA THR A 384 -18.61 12.07 14.55
C THR A 384 -18.07 12.31 15.96
N GLY A 385 -16.78 12.63 16.04
CA GLY A 385 -16.04 12.82 17.29
C GLY A 385 -14.66 12.19 17.22
N SER A 386 -13.91 12.33 18.31
CA SER A 386 -12.51 11.87 18.36
C SER A 386 -12.31 10.78 19.41
N TRP A 387 -11.25 10.00 19.25
CA TRP A 387 -10.83 8.97 20.22
C TRP A 387 -11.88 7.88 20.47
N ASN A 388 -12.74 7.59 19.50
CA ASN A 388 -13.67 6.46 19.61
C ASN A 388 -13.00 5.16 19.17
N MET A 389 -13.31 4.06 19.84
CA MET A 389 -12.76 2.73 19.56
C MET A 389 -13.90 1.74 19.39
N GLY A 390 -13.97 1.08 18.23
CA GLY A 390 -14.89 -0.03 17.93
C GLY A 390 -14.12 -1.28 17.52
N PHE A 391 -14.26 -2.36 18.28
CA PHE A 391 -13.64 -3.66 18.02
C PHE A 391 -14.70 -4.75 18.00
N GLY A 392 -14.91 -5.38 16.85
CA GLY A 392 -15.99 -6.35 16.61
C GLY A 392 -16.88 -5.94 15.45
N ALA A 393 -17.66 -6.88 14.92
CA ALA A 393 -18.58 -6.58 13.82
C ALA A 393 -19.65 -5.55 14.27
N SER A 394 -19.85 -4.50 13.48
CA SER A 394 -20.75 -3.37 13.79
C SER A 394 -20.52 -2.68 15.15
N ALA A 395 -19.35 -2.84 15.77
CA ALA A 395 -19.02 -2.15 17.02
C ALA A 395 -18.82 -0.65 16.76
N GLY A 396 -19.43 0.22 17.56
CA GLY A 396 -19.28 1.67 17.42
C GLY A 396 -19.77 2.25 16.08
N ARG A 397 -20.85 1.70 15.50
CA ARG A 397 -21.28 1.98 14.11
C ARG A 397 -21.99 3.32 13.87
N ASP A 398 -22.54 3.95 14.88
CA ASP A 398 -23.27 5.22 14.78
C ASP A 398 -22.99 6.04 16.04
N VAL A 399 -21.79 6.63 16.11
CA VAL A 399 -21.29 7.33 17.30
C VAL A 399 -21.28 8.83 17.08
N LEU A 400 -22.05 9.57 17.88
CA LEU A 400 -21.99 11.02 18.01
C LEU A 400 -21.42 11.38 19.39
N GLY A 401 -20.12 11.64 19.44
CA GLY A 401 -19.41 11.92 20.68
C GLY A 401 -17.98 11.41 20.63
N SER A 402 -17.24 11.65 21.70
CA SER A 402 -15.81 11.35 21.81
C SER A 402 -15.49 10.38 22.94
N GLN A 403 -14.36 9.69 22.82
CA GLN A 403 -13.82 8.81 23.86
C GLN A 403 -14.73 7.64 24.23
N ASN A 404 -15.54 7.16 23.28
CA ASN A 404 -16.37 5.98 23.47
C ASN A 404 -15.60 4.69 23.10
N GLN A 405 -15.76 3.64 23.91
CA GLN A 405 -15.10 2.35 23.72
C GLN A 405 -16.17 1.26 23.54
N ALA A 406 -16.07 0.49 22.46
CA ALA A 406 -16.99 -0.58 22.13
C ALA A 406 -16.20 -1.82 21.73
N PHE A 407 -16.34 -2.91 22.49
CA PHE A 407 -15.66 -4.18 22.26
C PHE A 407 -16.69 -5.32 22.26
N GLY A 408 -16.89 -5.97 21.12
CA GLY A 408 -17.85 -7.05 20.91
C GLY A 408 -18.75 -6.80 19.71
N ASP A 409 -19.37 -7.86 19.19
CA ASP A 409 -20.37 -7.72 18.13
C ASP A 409 -21.51 -6.80 18.58
N SER A 410 -21.81 -5.79 17.76
CA SER A 410 -22.87 -4.81 18.02
C SER A 410 -22.73 -4.03 19.33
N ALA A 411 -21.55 -4.03 19.97
CA ALA A 411 -21.29 -3.25 21.17
C ALA A 411 -21.28 -1.75 20.83
N GLY A 412 -21.89 -0.92 21.67
CA GLY A 412 -21.90 0.53 21.45
C GLY A 412 -22.39 0.92 20.04
N TRP A 413 -23.37 0.20 19.48
CA TRP A 413 -23.79 0.41 18.09
C TRP A 413 -24.22 1.86 17.86
N VAL A 414 -25.18 2.34 18.64
CA VAL A 414 -25.70 3.71 18.57
C VAL A 414 -25.35 4.42 19.86
N VAL A 415 -24.41 5.36 19.81
CA VAL A 415 -23.95 6.09 21.00
C VAL A 415 -24.02 7.58 20.74
N THR A 416 -24.80 8.29 21.55
CA THR A 416 -24.80 9.76 21.63
C THR A 416 -24.28 10.15 23.01
N GLY A 417 -23.14 10.85 23.05
CA GLY A 417 -22.47 11.23 24.29
C GLY A 417 -21.02 10.76 24.36
N ASN A 418 -20.35 11.09 25.46
CA ASN A 418 -18.92 10.93 25.63
C ASN A 418 -18.57 9.88 26.69
N TYR A 419 -17.37 9.31 26.61
CA TYR A 419 -16.80 8.45 27.66
C TYR A 419 -17.59 7.17 27.97
N ASN A 420 -18.43 6.69 27.05
CA ASN A 420 -19.16 5.45 27.25
C ASN A 420 -18.27 4.24 26.94
N SER A 421 -18.43 3.17 27.72
CA SER A 421 -17.65 1.94 27.61
C SER A 421 -18.58 0.74 27.53
N ALA A 422 -18.47 -0.04 26.46
CA ALA A 422 -19.30 -1.20 26.18
C ALA A 422 -18.42 -2.42 25.87
N PHE A 423 -18.49 -3.45 26.69
CA PHE A 423 -17.70 -4.68 26.57
C PHE A 423 -18.63 -5.89 26.57
N GLY A 424 -18.76 -6.58 25.43
CA GLY A 424 -19.61 -7.76 25.25
C GLY A 424 -20.59 -7.61 24.09
N VAL A 425 -21.16 -8.75 23.66
CA VAL A 425 -22.12 -8.76 22.54
C VAL A 425 -23.34 -7.91 22.90
N SER A 426 -23.62 -6.91 22.07
CA SER A 426 -24.70 -5.93 22.27
C SER A 426 -24.64 -5.16 23.60
N ALA A 427 -23.49 -5.12 24.29
CA ALA A 427 -23.30 -4.25 25.45
C ALA A 427 -23.45 -2.79 25.02
N GLY A 428 -24.12 -1.97 25.83
CA GLY A 428 -24.28 -0.54 25.52
C GLY A 428 -24.86 -0.26 24.12
N ARG A 429 -25.67 -1.17 23.56
CA ARG A 429 -26.04 -1.12 22.13
C ARG A 429 -26.66 0.21 21.71
N THR A 430 -27.48 0.80 22.58
CA THR A 430 -28.05 2.14 22.41
C THR A 430 -27.76 2.91 23.69
N VAL A 431 -26.96 3.97 23.62
CA VAL A 431 -26.64 4.83 24.77
C VAL A 431 -26.80 6.28 24.36
N SER A 432 -27.58 7.05 25.11
CA SER A 432 -27.75 8.49 24.95
C SER A 432 -27.43 9.19 26.27
N GLY A 433 -26.15 9.26 26.61
CA GLY A 433 -25.66 9.78 27.89
C GLY A 433 -24.14 9.71 27.98
N GLU A 434 -23.57 10.14 29.10
CA GLU A 434 -22.12 10.18 29.32
C GLU A 434 -21.63 9.20 30.39
N ARG A 435 -20.38 8.72 30.23
CA ARG A 435 -19.66 7.93 31.25
C ARG A 435 -20.39 6.66 31.69
N ASN A 436 -21.17 6.03 30.80
CA ASN A 436 -21.84 4.77 31.10
C ASN A 436 -20.92 3.58 30.82
N LEU A 437 -20.96 2.57 31.69
CA LEU A 437 -20.24 1.30 31.53
C LEU A 437 -21.24 0.15 31.38
N GLY A 438 -21.19 -0.56 30.26
CA GLY A 438 -21.85 -1.86 30.06
C GLY A 438 -20.82 -2.96 29.90
N PHE A 439 -20.82 -3.97 30.77
CA PHE A 439 -19.93 -5.12 30.70
C PHE A 439 -20.72 -6.42 30.79
N GLY A 440 -20.74 -7.21 29.71
CA GLY A 440 -21.49 -8.45 29.57
C GLY A 440 -22.49 -8.41 28.41
N VAL A 441 -23.07 -9.57 28.09
CA VAL A 441 -24.02 -9.68 26.97
C VAL A 441 -25.26 -8.83 27.24
N SER A 442 -25.51 -7.86 26.37
CA SER A 442 -26.64 -6.92 26.45
C SER A 442 -26.74 -6.12 27.76
N ALA A 443 -25.61 -5.93 28.46
CA ALA A 443 -25.54 -5.07 29.65
C ALA A 443 -25.58 -3.59 29.25
N GLY A 444 -26.25 -2.75 30.05
CA GLY A 444 -26.30 -1.30 29.81
C GLY A 444 -26.97 -0.93 28.49
N ARG A 445 -27.87 -1.77 27.98
CA ARG A 445 -28.58 -1.54 26.73
C ARG A 445 -29.72 -0.53 26.93
N ASP A 446 -29.89 0.36 25.95
CA ASP A 446 -30.98 1.36 25.89
C ASP A 446 -30.91 2.37 27.06
N VAL A 447 -29.71 2.82 27.42
CA VAL A 447 -29.46 3.74 28.54
C VAL A 447 -29.52 5.19 28.06
N THR A 448 -30.24 6.06 28.78
CA THR A 448 -30.30 7.51 28.50
C THR A 448 -29.77 8.38 29.64
N GLY A 449 -29.44 7.78 30.79
CA GLY A 449 -28.83 8.49 31.90
C GLY A 449 -27.30 8.52 31.82
N ASP A 450 -26.69 9.18 32.80
CA ASP A 450 -25.25 9.36 32.92
C ASP A 450 -24.64 8.55 34.06
N ARG A 451 -23.34 8.22 33.94
CA ARG A 451 -22.51 7.64 35.01
C ARG A 451 -23.06 6.32 35.56
N ASN A 452 -23.73 5.53 34.71
CA ASN A 452 -24.29 4.24 35.11
C ASN A 452 -23.29 3.09 34.91
N ILE A 453 -23.31 2.14 35.84
CA ILE A 453 -22.51 0.90 35.76
C ILE A 453 -23.47 -0.28 35.62
N ALA A 454 -23.33 -1.04 34.54
CA ALA A 454 -24.10 -2.26 34.27
C ALA A 454 -23.14 -3.43 34.00
N ILE A 455 -23.08 -4.41 34.89
CA ILE A 455 -22.16 -5.55 34.81
C ILE A 455 -22.93 -6.86 34.96
N GLY A 456 -23.02 -7.64 33.88
CA GLY A 456 -23.72 -8.93 33.85
C GLY A 456 -24.65 -9.07 32.64
N ASN A 457 -25.10 -10.30 32.37
CA ASN A 457 -26.06 -10.55 31.29
C ASN A 457 -27.38 -9.81 31.55
N LEU A 458 -27.79 -8.94 30.62
CA LEU A 458 -29.01 -8.12 30.73
C LEU A 458 -29.02 -7.13 31.92
N ALA A 459 -27.88 -6.87 32.57
CA ALA A 459 -27.82 -5.92 33.69
C ALA A 459 -28.10 -4.49 33.20
N GLY A 460 -28.83 -3.70 33.98
CA GLY A 460 -29.01 -2.26 33.73
C GLY A 460 -29.62 -1.94 32.37
N GLN A 461 -30.67 -2.66 31.95
CA GLN A 461 -31.39 -2.33 30.72
C GLN A 461 -32.40 -1.19 30.92
N ALA A 462 -32.48 -0.31 29.91
CA ALA A 462 -33.41 0.80 29.87
C ALA A 462 -33.29 1.74 31.08
N ILE A 463 -32.06 2.07 31.48
CA ILE A 463 -31.80 3.00 32.59
C ILE A 463 -31.92 4.45 32.09
N ILE A 464 -32.86 5.18 32.68
CA ILE A 464 -33.08 6.61 32.44
C ILE A 464 -32.41 7.45 33.55
N ALA A 465 -32.16 6.83 34.71
CA ALA A 465 -31.56 7.46 35.88
C ALA A 465 -30.04 7.64 35.76
N ASN A 466 -29.48 8.45 36.67
CA ASN A 466 -28.05 8.72 36.76
C ASN A 466 -27.41 8.02 37.96
N ASP A 467 -26.10 7.82 37.88
CA ASP A 467 -25.27 7.36 38.99
C ASP A 467 -25.73 6.00 39.56
N THR A 468 -26.25 5.12 38.70
CA THR A 468 -26.75 3.81 39.09
C THR A 468 -25.68 2.71 39.02
N ILE A 469 -25.82 1.69 39.87
CA ILE A 469 -25.01 0.47 39.81
C ILE A 469 -25.95 -0.74 39.67
N SER A 470 -25.89 -1.44 38.55
CA SER A 470 -26.59 -2.70 38.30
C SER A 470 -25.55 -3.81 38.06
N MET A 471 -25.35 -4.70 39.03
CA MET A 471 -24.37 -5.79 38.94
C MET A 471 -25.03 -7.15 39.18
N GLY A 472 -24.89 -8.10 38.24
CA GLY A 472 -25.57 -9.40 38.27
C GLY A 472 -26.52 -9.60 37.07
N SER A 473 -26.91 -10.84 36.79
CA SER A 473 -27.81 -11.10 35.66
C SER A 473 -29.18 -10.46 35.91
N SER A 474 -29.67 -9.69 34.92
CA SER A 474 -30.97 -9.00 34.99
C SER A 474 -31.15 -8.06 36.19
N SER A 475 -30.06 -7.62 36.84
CA SER A 475 -30.15 -6.63 37.91
C SER A 475 -30.53 -5.25 37.34
N LYS A 476 -31.28 -4.45 38.11
CA LYS A 476 -31.79 -3.17 37.65
C LYS A 476 -31.89 -2.14 38.77
N ALA A 477 -30.99 -1.16 38.74
CA ALA A 477 -31.11 0.08 39.49
C ALA A 477 -31.72 1.16 38.59
N SER A 478 -32.98 1.56 38.83
CA SER A 478 -33.77 2.39 37.91
C SER A 478 -34.05 3.82 38.39
N ALA A 479 -33.49 4.23 39.53
CA ALA A 479 -33.61 5.57 40.08
C ALA A 479 -32.24 6.15 40.41
N ASN A 480 -32.14 7.47 40.56
CA ASN A 480 -30.84 8.13 40.75
C ASN A 480 -30.14 7.63 42.01
N ASP A 481 -28.81 7.46 41.93
CA ASP A 481 -27.95 6.96 43.00
C ASP A 481 -28.32 5.55 43.52
N ALA A 482 -29.11 4.77 42.77
CA ALA A 482 -29.56 3.45 43.20
C ALA A 482 -28.51 2.37 42.91
N ILE A 483 -28.46 1.37 43.80
CA ILE A 483 -27.51 0.24 43.75
C ILE A 483 -28.29 -1.07 43.79
N ALA A 484 -28.20 -1.88 42.74
CA ALA A 484 -28.76 -3.21 42.61
C ALA A 484 -27.62 -4.23 42.33
N ILE A 485 -27.30 -5.07 43.30
CA ILE A 485 -26.22 -6.06 43.22
C ILE A 485 -26.77 -7.46 43.51
N GLY A 486 -26.69 -8.38 42.56
CA GLY A 486 -27.24 -9.73 42.64
C GLY A 486 -28.12 -10.04 41.43
N SER A 487 -28.29 -11.33 41.11
CA SER A 487 -29.19 -11.72 40.02
C SER A 487 -30.62 -11.28 40.34
N SER A 488 -31.28 -10.61 39.38
CA SER A 488 -32.64 -10.08 39.51
C SER A 488 -32.86 -9.03 40.63
N ALA A 489 -31.79 -8.50 41.23
CA ALA A 489 -31.90 -7.43 42.23
C ALA A 489 -32.50 -6.16 41.60
N GLN A 490 -33.40 -5.47 42.32
CA GLN A 490 -34.12 -4.30 41.83
C GLN A 490 -34.07 -3.15 42.85
N ALA A 491 -33.47 -2.03 42.46
CA ALA A 491 -33.40 -0.81 43.24
C ALA A 491 -34.13 0.31 42.50
N THR A 492 -35.41 0.53 42.83
CA THR A 492 -36.32 1.36 42.02
C THR A 492 -36.60 2.74 42.61
N GLY A 493 -36.19 3.01 43.85
CA GLY A 493 -36.33 4.34 44.46
C GLY A 493 -35.02 5.10 44.56
N LEU A 494 -35.12 6.42 44.78
CA LEU A 494 -33.98 7.32 44.93
C LEU A 494 -33.02 6.81 46.03
N LYS A 495 -31.71 6.73 45.72
CA LYS A 495 -30.66 6.30 46.67
C LYS A 495 -30.92 4.93 47.31
N SER A 496 -31.69 4.07 46.64
CA SER A 496 -32.02 2.74 47.18
C SER A 496 -30.89 1.75 46.99
N ILE A 497 -30.78 0.79 47.91
CA ILE A 497 -29.74 -0.23 47.90
C ILE A 497 -30.41 -1.61 48.00
N ALA A 498 -30.33 -2.41 46.94
CA ALA A 498 -30.77 -3.79 46.88
C ALA A 498 -29.55 -4.70 46.64
N VAL A 499 -29.21 -5.56 47.62
CA VAL A 499 -28.06 -6.47 47.53
C VAL A 499 -28.50 -7.89 47.85
N GLY A 500 -28.48 -8.79 46.86
CA GLY A 500 -28.89 -10.19 46.99
C GLY A 500 -29.63 -10.69 45.77
N TYR A 501 -29.78 -12.02 45.66
CA TYR A 501 -30.66 -12.62 44.65
C TYR A 501 -32.09 -12.12 44.87
N ASP A 502 -32.72 -11.52 43.84
CA ASP A 502 -34.11 -11.04 43.88
C ASP A 502 -34.43 -10.06 45.04
N ALA A 503 -33.42 -9.32 45.53
CA ALA A 503 -33.62 -8.28 46.53
C ALA A 503 -34.33 -7.06 45.90
N ILE A 504 -35.28 -6.45 46.61
CA ILE A 504 -36.08 -5.32 46.12
C ILE A 504 -36.03 -4.15 47.10
N ALA A 505 -35.55 -2.99 46.65
CA ALA A 505 -35.51 -1.76 47.43
C ALA A 505 -36.21 -0.61 46.71
N THR A 506 -37.21 -0.01 47.36
CA THR A 506 -37.96 1.16 46.86
C THR A 506 -37.73 2.37 47.78
N GLY A 507 -36.60 3.06 47.58
CA GLY A 507 -36.20 4.22 48.39
C GLY A 507 -35.76 3.84 49.81
N SER A 508 -35.01 2.74 49.91
CA SER A 508 -34.77 1.97 51.13
C SER A 508 -33.48 1.15 51.01
N VAL A 509 -33.18 0.32 52.02
CA VAL A 509 -32.06 -0.63 51.99
C VAL A 509 -32.58 -2.06 52.19
N ALA A 510 -32.36 -2.94 51.22
CA ALA A 510 -32.64 -4.37 51.29
C ALA A 510 -31.36 -5.17 51.01
N MET A 511 -30.88 -5.94 51.98
CA MET A 511 -29.72 -6.83 51.82
C MET A 511 -30.04 -8.26 52.28
N GLY A 512 -29.87 -9.24 51.39
CA GLY A 512 -30.23 -10.63 51.57
C GLY A 512 -31.00 -11.18 50.36
N ALA A 513 -31.00 -12.50 50.18
CA ALA A 513 -31.80 -13.13 49.13
C ALA A 513 -33.29 -12.89 49.37
N SER A 514 -34.01 -12.38 48.37
CA SER A 514 -35.43 -12.02 48.43
C SER A 514 -35.77 -11.02 49.56
N ALA A 515 -34.81 -10.25 50.05
CA ALA A 515 -35.06 -9.17 51.00
C ALA A 515 -35.85 -8.04 50.32
N ARG A 516 -36.85 -7.47 51.01
CA ARG A 516 -37.72 -6.42 50.46
C ARG A 516 -37.83 -5.26 51.44
N ALA A 517 -37.49 -4.05 51.01
CA ALA A 517 -37.63 -2.85 51.82
C ALA A 517 -38.25 -1.71 51.03
N GLY A 518 -38.99 -0.82 51.68
CA GLY A 518 -39.57 0.36 51.04
C GLY A 518 -39.68 1.54 52.01
N ASN A 519 -39.92 2.75 51.48
CA ASN A 519 -40.22 3.94 52.28
C ASN A 519 -39.18 4.29 53.37
N GLY A 520 -37.90 4.25 53.04
CA GLY A 520 -36.81 4.46 53.99
C GLY A 520 -36.57 3.27 54.94
N GLY A 521 -37.30 2.17 54.77
CA GLY A 521 -37.14 0.95 55.56
C GLY A 521 -35.80 0.25 55.35
N ALA A 522 -35.46 -0.63 56.28
CA ALA A 522 -34.24 -1.43 56.25
C ALA A 522 -34.56 -2.91 56.44
N ALA A 523 -34.28 -3.74 55.43
CA ALA A 523 -34.40 -5.20 55.49
C ALA A 523 -33.00 -5.82 55.38
N PHE A 524 -32.55 -6.50 56.43
CA PHE A 524 -31.27 -7.19 56.48
C PHE A 524 -31.49 -8.67 56.83
N GLY A 525 -31.23 -9.57 55.89
CA GLY A 525 -31.42 -11.01 56.02
C GLY A 525 -32.26 -11.60 54.88
N ASP A 526 -32.06 -12.88 54.60
CA ASP A 526 -32.81 -13.57 53.54
C ASP A 526 -34.30 -13.59 53.90
N GLY A 527 -35.15 -13.19 52.95
CA GLY A 527 -36.60 -13.08 53.13
C GLY A 527 -37.05 -12.01 54.12
N ALA A 528 -36.18 -11.11 54.58
CA ALA A 528 -36.57 -10.01 55.46
C ALA A 528 -37.49 -9.01 54.72
N VAL A 529 -38.55 -8.53 55.38
CA VAL A 529 -39.56 -7.64 54.80
C VAL A 529 -39.77 -6.39 55.65
N ALA A 530 -39.45 -5.23 55.11
CA ALA A 530 -39.67 -3.91 55.69
C ALA A 530 -40.32 -2.97 54.65
N THR A 531 -41.39 -3.44 53.99
CA THR A 531 -41.96 -2.78 52.80
C THR A 531 -43.03 -1.74 53.10
N TYR A 532 -43.82 -1.90 54.17
CA TYR A 532 -45.06 -1.19 54.51
C TYR A 532 -45.77 -0.46 53.36
N LEU A 533 -46.98 -0.94 52.99
CA LEU A 533 -47.76 -0.48 51.83
C LEU A 533 -47.04 -0.74 50.50
N GLY A 534 -46.30 -1.85 50.40
CA GLY A 534 -45.58 -2.22 49.18
C GLY A 534 -44.53 -1.20 48.75
N GLY A 535 -44.04 -0.38 49.70
CA GLY A 535 -43.05 0.66 49.44
C GLY A 535 -43.61 1.98 48.91
N ALA A 536 -44.92 2.20 49.00
CA ALA A 536 -45.56 3.45 48.58
C ALA A 536 -45.32 4.59 49.59
N THR A 537 -44.79 5.71 49.14
CA THR A 537 -44.48 6.86 50.02
C THR A 537 -45.77 7.59 50.40
N VAL A 538 -46.24 7.37 51.64
CA VAL A 538 -47.42 8.02 52.20
C VAL A 538 -46.99 8.98 53.32
N ALA A 539 -47.51 10.20 53.31
CA ALA A 539 -47.21 11.19 54.36
C ALA A 539 -47.63 10.67 55.75
N GLY A 540 -46.72 10.74 56.72
CA GLY A 540 -46.96 10.32 58.12
C GLY A 540 -46.56 8.88 58.45
N THR A 541 -46.04 8.10 57.48
CA THR A 541 -45.54 6.75 57.73
C THR A 541 -44.08 6.77 58.20
N VAL A 542 -43.73 5.90 59.14
CA VAL A 542 -42.36 5.75 59.65
C VAL A 542 -41.72 4.49 59.05
N ALA A 543 -40.46 4.60 58.65
CA ALA A 543 -39.67 3.48 58.13
C ALA A 543 -39.63 2.30 59.11
N GLY A 544 -39.80 1.08 58.59
CA GLY A 544 -39.65 -0.16 59.35
C GLY A 544 -38.23 -0.72 59.29
N ALA A 545 -37.86 -1.54 60.27
CA ALA A 545 -36.59 -2.25 60.31
C ALA A 545 -36.81 -3.75 60.54
N ALA A 546 -36.41 -4.59 59.58
CA ALA A 546 -36.45 -6.04 59.65
C ALA A 546 -35.02 -6.59 59.58
N LEU A 547 -34.49 -7.04 60.72
CA LEU A 547 -33.12 -7.53 60.87
C LEU A 547 -33.13 -8.99 61.31
N GLY A 548 -32.89 -9.91 60.37
CA GLY A 548 -32.91 -11.35 60.57
C GLY A 548 -33.56 -12.07 59.39
N GLN A 549 -33.23 -13.35 59.22
CA GLN A 549 -33.88 -14.18 58.20
C GLN A 549 -35.40 -14.22 58.46
N ASN A 550 -36.20 -13.97 57.43
CA ASN A 550 -37.67 -13.90 57.50
C ASN A 550 -38.21 -12.93 58.58
N ALA A 551 -37.43 -11.92 59.00
CA ALA A 551 -37.96 -10.88 59.89
C ALA A 551 -38.99 -10.03 59.13
N ILE A 552 -40.13 -9.72 59.75
CA ILE A 552 -41.24 -9.00 59.12
C ILE A 552 -41.58 -7.75 59.94
N ALA A 553 -41.34 -6.59 59.35
CA ALA A 553 -41.68 -5.26 59.85
C ALA A 553 -42.56 -4.51 58.83
N ASP A 554 -43.66 -5.12 58.41
CA ASP A 554 -44.54 -4.62 57.33
C ASP A 554 -45.69 -3.73 57.83
N VAL A 555 -45.42 -2.94 58.87
CA VAL A 555 -46.33 -1.92 59.42
C VAL A 555 -45.53 -0.67 59.78
N SER A 556 -46.17 0.51 59.77
CA SER A 556 -45.51 1.80 60.00
C SER A 556 -44.72 1.81 61.33
N GLY A 557 -43.43 2.12 61.27
CA GLY A 557 -42.54 2.24 62.42
C GLY A 557 -42.20 0.93 63.14
N ALA A 558 -42.45 -0.23 62.52
CA ALA A 558 -42.12 -1.52 63.11
C ALA A 558 -40.62 -1.79 63.20
N THR A 559 -40.18 -2.45 64.27
CA THR A 559 -38.83 -3.01 64.39
C THR A 559 -38.90 -4.50 64.71
N ALA A 560 -38.49 -5.36 63.78
CA ALA A 560 -38.36 -6.80 63.95
C ALA A 560 -36.86 -7.16 63.97
N LEU A 561 -36.33 -7.59 65.12
CA LEU A 561 -34.93 -7.94 65.31
C LEU A 561 -34.82 -9.40 65.77
N GLY A 562 -34.47 -10.30 64.83
CA GLY A 562 -34.30 -11.73 65.05
C GLY A 562 -34.90 -12.58 63.93
N THR A 563 -34.39 -13.80 63.75
CA THR A 563 -34.93 -14.75 62.78
C THR A 563 -36.40 -15.05 63.05
N ASN A 564 -37.24 -15.02 62.00
CA ASN A 564 -38.70 -15.22 62.07
C ASN A 564 -39.42 -14.25 63.04
N SER A 565 -38.82 -13.12 63.42
CA SER A 565 -39.51 -12.10 64.22
C SER A 565 -40.56 -11.38 63.38
N SER A 566 -41.69 -11.01 63.98
CA SER A 566 -42.81 -10.39 63.25
C SER A 566 -43.48 -9.28 64.05
N VAL A 567 -43.74 -8.16 63.41
CA VAL A 567 -44.51 -7.04 63.96
C VAL A 567 -45.77 -6.85 63.13
N THR A 568 -46.94 -6.87 63.77
CA THR A 568 -48.25 -6.72 63.12
C THR A 568 -48.98 -5.44 63.54
N VAL A 569 -48.41 -4.69 64.48
CA VAL A 569 -48.95 -3.42 64.99
C VAL A 569 -47.99 -2.28 64.71
N ALA A 570 -48.52 -1.12 64.31
CA ALA A 570 -47.70 0.06 64.07
C ALA A 570 -46.87 0.43 65.31
N THR A 571 -45.63 0.89 65.10
CA THR A 571 -44.64 1.23 66.15
C THR A 571 -44.22 0.07 67.06
N GLY A 572 -44.64 -1.17 66.77
CA GLY A 572 -44.29 -2.34 67.57
C GLY A 572 -42.82 -2.76 67.42
N VAL A 573 -42.26 -3.34 68.49
CA VAL A 573 -40.90 -3.89 68.49
C VAL A 573 -40.95 -5.37 68.86
N ALA A 574 -40.55 -6.24 67.94
CA ALA A 574 -40.31 -7.66 68.18
C ALA A 574 -38.81 -7.91 68.32
N LEU A 575 -38.35 -8.30 69.50
CA LEU A 575 -36.94 -8.55 69.81
C LEU A 575 -36.72 -10.03 70.15
N GLY A 576 -35.85 -10.71 69.40
CA GLY A 576 -35.52 -12.12 69.56
C GLY A 576 -36.07 -13.02 68.45
N SER A 577 -35.53 -14.24 68.37
CA SER A 577 -35.98 -15.24 67.41
C SER A 577 -37.44 -15.63 67.65
N SER A 578 -38.24 -15.66 66.59
CA SER A 578 -39.68 -16.00 66.61
C SER A 578 -40.54 -15.09 67.49
N SER A 579 -40.01 -13.94 67.93
CA SER A 579 -40.77 -12.96 68.71
C SER A 579 -41.85 -12.32 67.85
N VAL A 580 -43.06 -12.17 68.40
CA VAL A 580 -44.19 -11.54 67.72
C VAL A 580 -44.69 -10.35 68.51
N ALA A 581 -44.67 -9.16 67.91
CA ALA A 581 -45.31 -7.96 68.45
C ALA A 581 -46.66 -7.75 67.76
N ASN A 582 -47.74 -8.14 68.45
CA ASN A 582 -49.12 -8.07 67.95
C ASN A 582 -50.08 -7.29 68.88
N THR A 583 -49.55 -6.70 69.95
CA THR A 583 -50.33 -5.96 70.95
C THR A 583 -50.18 -4.46 70.72
N ALA A 584 -51.30 -3.76 70.50
CA ALA A 584 -51.30 -2.31 70.28
C ALA A 584 -50.76 -1.53 71.49
N ALA A 585 -50.23 -0.32 71.24
CA ALA A 585 -49.77 0.57 72.28
C ALA A 585 -50.88 0.89 73.29
N GLY A 586 -50.55 0.92 74.60
CA GLY A 586 -51.50 1.21 75.67
C GLY A 586 -52.33 0.02 76.16
N ALA A 587 -52.18 -1.17 75.58
CA ALA A 587 -52.75 -2.40 76.13
C ALA A 587 -51.87 -2.96 77.26
N VAL A 588 -52.52 -3.47 78.31
CA VAL A 588 -51.84 -4.09 79.47
C VAL A 588 -51.01 -5.28 78.99
N GLY A 589 -49.71 -5.27 79.29
CA GLY A 589 -48.78 -6.33 78.88
C GLY A 589 -49.08 -7.69 79.53
N TYR A 590 -48.37 -8.73 79.09
CA TYR A 590 -48.47 -10.05 79.69
C TYR A 590 -47.96 -10.03 81.14
N ALA A 591 -48.87 -10.19 82.10
CA ALA A 591 -48.52 -10.39 83.50
C ALA A 591 -48.37 -11.89 83.79
N PRO A 592 -47.15 -12.40 84.05
CA PRO A 592 -46.96 -13.81 84.36
C PRO A 592 -47.72 -14.20 85.63
N ALA A 593 -48.08 -15.48 85.76
CA ALA A 593 -48.84 -15.98 86.92
C ALA A 593 -48.14 -15.70 88.27
N SER A 594 -46.81 -15.54 88.26
CA SER A 594 -45.97 -15.17 89.40
C SER A 594 -45.90 -13.66 89.70
N ALA A 595 -46.55 -12.79 88.92
CA ALA A 595 -46.54 -11.36 89.14
C ALA A 595 -47.34 -10.98 90.40
N THR A 596 -46.72 -10.20 91.30
CA THR A 596 -47.38 -9.64 92.48
C THR A 596 -48.48 -8.64 92.10
N ALA A 597 -49.42 -8.36 93.00
CA ALA A 597 -50.50 -7.40 92.75
C ALA A 597 -49.99 -6.01 92.35
N ALA A 598 -48.83 -5.58 92.88
CA ALA A 598 -48.17 -4.34 92.50
C ALA A 598 -47.58 -4.40 91.09
N GLN A 599 -47.02 -5.55 90.68
CA GLN A 599 -46.48 -5.77 89.33
C GLN A 599 -47.56 -5.97 88.26
N LYS A 600 -48.80 -6.31 88.65
CA LYS A 600 -49.96 -6.39 87.74
C LYS A 600 -50.68 -5.04 87.56
N ALA A 601 -50.43 -4.09 88.47
CA ALA A 601 -51.01 -2.76 88.46
C ALA A 601 -50.10 -1.69 87.82
N ALA A 602 -48.82 -2.01 87.62
CA ALA A 602 -47.85 -1.26 86.83
C ALA A 602 -47.79 -1.83 85.41
#